data_AF-A0A6G5RAV5-F1
#
_entry.id   AF-A0A6G5RAV5-F1
#
_cell.length_a   1.000
_cell.length_b   1.000
_cell.length_c   1.000
_cell.angle_alpha   90.00
_cell.angle_beta   90.00
_cell.angle_gamma   90.00
#
_symmetry.space_group_name_H-M   'P 1'
#
loop_
_entity.id
_entity.type
_entity.pdbx_description
1 polymer ?
#
loop_
_entity_poly.entity_id
_entity_poly.type
_entity_poly.pdbx_seq_one_letter_code
_entity_poly.pdbx_strand_id
1 'polypeptide(L)'
;MFGRLGAPEIILILVVIILLFGAKKLPDMARSLGKSARILKSEAKAMKDENKSSTTPAGPPNNDEQSAHRTIQAAPGDVTSSRPVNEPTDTTKR
;
A
#
# COMPACT_ATOMS: atom_id res chain seq x y z
N MET A 1 37.05 -21.64 16.34
CA MET A 1 36.84 -22.08 14.95
C MET A 1 35.37 -21.99 14.49
N PHE A 2 34.53 -21.10 15.09
CA PHE A 2 33.12 -20.93 14.71
C PHE A 2 32.76 -19.50 14.23
N GLY A 3 33.77 -18.64 14.02
CA GLY A 3 33.58 -17.25 13.60
C GLY A 3 33.45 -17.04 12.08
N ARG A 4 33.18 -18.10 11.31
CA ARG A 4 33.02 -18.02 9.85
C ARG A 4 31.61 -18.35 9.37
N LEU A 5 30.60 -18.25 10.23
CA LEU A 5 29.22 -18.01 9.79
C LEU A 5 29.15 -16.61 9.16
N GLY A 6 29.87 -16.44 8.06
CA GLY A 6 29.95 -15.23 7.29
C GLY A 6 28.90 -15.28 6.19
N ALA A 7 28.93 -14.22 5.36
CA ALA A 7 28.17 -14.15 4.13
C ALA A 7 28.10 -15.46 3.29
N PRO A 8 29.17 -16.27 3.13
CA PRO A 8 29.09 -17.48 2.31
C PRO A 8 28.10 -18.54 2.82
N GLU A 9 28.08 -18.87 4.12
CA GLU A 9 27.12 -19.83 4.68
C GLU A 9 25.67 -19.37 4.48
N ILE A 10 25.40 -18.08 4.70
CA ILE A 10 24.07 -17.51 4.53
C ILE A 10 23.63 -17.61 3.06
N ILE A 11 24.53 -17.32 2.12
CA ILE A 11 24.27 -17.47 0.68
C ILE A 11 23.97 -18.93 0.33
N LEU A 12 24.73 -19.88 0.86
CA LEU A 12 24.53 -21.30 0.58
C LEU A 12 23.14 -21.78 1.07
N ILE A 13 22.72 -21.37 2.27
CA ILE A 13 21.38 -21.64 2.79
C ILE A 13 20.31 -21.00 1.90
N LEU A 14 20.50 -19.75 1.48
CA LEU A 14 19.58 -19.04 0.59
C LEU A 14 19.41 -19.76 -0.75
N VAL A 15 20.51 -20.27 -1.33
CA VAL A 15 20.48 -21.06 -2.56
C VAL A 15 19.67 -22.35 -2.37
N VAL A 16 19.87 -23.07 -1.27
CA VAL A 16 19.08 -24.28 -0.96
C VAL A 16 17.59 -23.95 -0.83
N ILE A 17 17.24 -22.88 -0.12
CA ILE A 17 15.84 -22.45 0.02
C ILE A 17 15.25 -22.07 -1.35
N ILE A 18 16.00 -21.38 -2.21
CA ILE A 18 15.57 -21.04 -3.57
C ILE A 18 15.39 -22.30 -4.42
N LEU A 19 16.20 -23.34 -4.27
CA LEU A 19 16.03 -24.61 -4.98
C LEU A 19 14.76 -25.35 -4.53
N LEU A 20 14.45 -25.35 -3.24
CA LEU A 20 13.28 -26.04 -2.68
C LEU A 20 11.97 -25.31 -2.99
N PHE A 21 11.93 -23.99 -2.81
CA PHE A 21 10.71 -23.19 -2.94
C PHE A 21 10.59 -22.49 -4.31
N GLY A 22 11.70 -22.24 -4.99
CA GLY A 22 11.78 -21.49 -6.24
C GLY A 22 11.95 -19.98 -6.04
N ALA A 23 12.66 -19.33 -6.97
CA ALA A 23 12.97 -17.90 -6.93
C ALA A 23 11.73 -16.99 -6.91
N LYS A 24 10.58 -17.48 -7.39
CA LYS A 24 9.31 -16.74 -7.43
C LYS A 24 8.48 -16.88 -6.14
N LYS A 25 8.63 -17.98 -5.38
CA LYS A 25 7.85 -18.21 -4.15
C LYS A 25 8.42 -17.49 -2.94
N LEU A 26 9.74 -17.36 -2.84
CA LEU A 26 10.39 -16.60 -1.77
C LEU A 26 9.87 -15.15 -1.66
N PRO A 27 9.87 -14.34 -2.74
CA PRO A 27 9.38 -12.96 -2.66
C PRO A 27 7.86 -12.90 -2.50
N ASP A 28 7.12 -13.87 -3.02
CA ASP A 28 5.67 -13.92 -2.91
C ASP A 28 5.23 -14.20 -1.46
N MET A 29 5.85 -15.19 -0.81
CA MET A 29 5.65 -15.49 0.61
C MET A 29 6.11 -14.34 1.51
N ALA A 30 7.26 -13.71 1.21
CA ALA A 30 7.70 -12.54 1.96
C ALA A 30 6.73 -11.35 1.82
N ARG A 31 6.15 -11.14 0.62
CA ARG A 31 5.16 -10.07 0.39
C ARG A 31 3.84 -10.34 1.10
N SER A 32 3.32 -11.57 1.06
CA SER A 32 2.08 -11.91 1.76
C SER A 32 2.26 -11.85 3.29
N LEU A 33 3.35 -12.44 3.81
CA LEU A 33 3.71 -12.39 5.22
C LEU A 33 3.98 -10.96 5.70
N GLY A 34 4.63 -10.14 4.87
CA GLY A 34 4.91 -8.73 5.17
C GLY A 34 3.64 -7.89 5.29
N LYS A 35 2.63 -8.15 4.44
CA LYS A 35 1.32 -7.50 4.57
C LYS A 35 0.63 -7.87 5.88
N SER A 36 0.57 -9.15 6.23
CA SER A 36 0.01 -9.61 7.51
C SER A 36 0.78 -9.05 8.70
N ALA A 37 2.11 -9.10 8.66
CA ALA A 37 2.97 -8.57 9.72
C ALA A 37 2.84 -7.05 9.88
N ARG A 38 2.59 -6.29 8.80
CA ARG A 38 2.36 -4.84 8.88
C ARG A 38 1.08 -4.52 9.62
N ILE A 39 -0.02 -5.22 9.32
CA ILE A 39 -1.32 -5.04 9.97
C ILE A 39 -1.21 -5.39 11.46
N LEU A 40 -0.64 -6.56 11.76
CA LEU A 40 -0.41 -6.99 13.14
C LEU A 40 0.52 -6.04 13.90
N LYS A 41 1.54 -5.48 13.25
CA LYS A 41 2.45 -4.51 13.87
C LYS A 41 1.75 -3.17 14.12
N SER A 42 0.88 -2.69 13.24
CA SER A 42 0.12 -1.46 13.48
C SER A 42 -0.87 -1.62 14.62
N GLU A 43 -1.59 -2.74 14.68
CA GLU A 43 -2.53 -3.04 15.76
C GLU A 43 -1.79 -3.23 17.09
N ALA A 44 -0.71 -4.03 17.10
CA ALA A 44 0.11 -4.22 18.29
C ALA A 44 0.77 -2.92 18.78
N LYS A 45 1.12 -2.00 17.85
CA LYS A 45 1.66 -0.69 18.20
C LYS A 45 0.58 0.22 18.78
N ALA A 46 -0.62 0.25 18.21
CA ALA A 46 -1.75 0.98 18.76
C ALA A 46 -2.00 0.55 20.22
N MET A 47 -2.20 -0.76 20.46
CA MET A 47 -2.39 -1.33 21.80
C MET A 47 -1.28 -0.97 22.80
N LYS A 48 -0.03 -0.95 22.35
CA LYS A 48 1.12 -0.57 23.19
C LYS A 48 1.16 0.93 23.47
N ASP A 49 0.76 1.75 22.51
CA ASP A 49 0.70 3.20 22.66
C ASP A 49 -0.49 3.62 23.54
N GLU A 50 -1.64 2.94 23.54
CA GLU A 50 -2.77 3.21 24.48
C GLU A 50 -2.39 2.90 25.92
N ASN A 51 -1.59 1.86 26.14
CA ASN A 51 -1.05 1.54 27.47
C ASN A 51 -0.07 2.62 27.97
N LYS A 52 0.70 3.23 27.05
CA LYS A 52 1.63 4.34 27.35
C LYS A 52 0.96 5.72 27.42
N SER A 53 -0.19 5.91 26.78
CA SER A 53 -0.86 7.22 26.63
C SER A 53 -1.75 7.61 27.81
N SER A 54 -1.69 6.86 28.93
CA SER A 54 -2.14 7.37 30.24
C SER A 54 -1.24 8.50 30.78
N THR A 55 -0.23 8.94 30.02
CA THR A 55 0.49 10.21 30.25
C THR A 55 0.78 10.90 28.90
N THR A 56 0.04 11.99 28.64
CA THR A 56 0.26 13.04 27.63
C THR A 56 -0.23 12.81 26.19
N PRO A 57 -1.08 13.70 25.63
CA PRO A 57 -1.55 13.65 24.25
C PRO A 57 -0.56 14.32 23.28
N ALA A 58 -0.13 13.61 22.24
CA ALA A 58 0.56 14.17 21.09
C ALA A 58 -0.05 13.62 19.79
N GLY A 59 -0.33 14.53 18.85
CA GLY A 59 -1.25 14.38 17.73
C GLY A 59 -0.84 13.43 16.59
N PRO A 60 -1.69 13.34 15.55
CA PRO A 60 -1.62 12.31 14.52
C PRO A 60 -0.43 12.50 13.57
N PRO A 61 0.32 11.43 13.23
CA PRO A 61 1.21 11.46 12.09
C PRO A 61 0.37 11.29 10.82
N ASN A 62 0.01 12.42 10.23
CA ASN A 62 -0.32 12.51 8.81
C ASN A 62 0.94 12.06 8.05
N ASN A 63 0.92 10.85 7.52
CA ASN A 63 1.85 10.44 6.47
C ASN A 63 1.04 10.37 5.18
N ASP A 64 1.17 11.48 4.46
CA ASP A 64 0.53 11.80 3.21
C ASP A 64 0.68 10.72 2.15
N GLU A 65 -0.43 10.51 1.46
CA GLU A 65 -0.66 9.72 0.27
C GLU A 65 0.04 10.31 -0.97
N GLN A 66 1.35 10.57 -0.88
CA GLN A 66 2.11 11.10 -2.00
C GLN A 66 2.62 9.96 -2.89
N SER A 67 1.73 9.32 -3.67
CA SER A 67 2.03 8.64 -4.96
C SER A 67 0.78 8.03 -5.61
N ALA A 68 -0.24 8.82 -5.94
CA ALA A 68 -1.22 8.41 -6.96
C ALA A 68 -1.96 9.55 -7.67
N HIS A 69 -1.64 10.83 -7.43
CA HIS A 69 -2.11 11.90 -8.30
C HIS A 69 -1.26 11.96 -9.58
N ARG A 70 -1.45 10.96 -10.45
CA ARG A 70 -1.15 11.05 -11.88
C ARG A 70 -2.45 10.83 -12.66
N THR A 71 -3.52 11.50 -12.23
CA THR A 71 -4.69 11.71 -13.06
C THR A 71 -4.43 12.95 -13.91
N ILE A 72 -3.94 12.70 -15.12
CA ILE A 72 -4.22 13.43 -16.37
C ILE A 72 -4.60 14.91 -16.18
N GLN A 73 -3.61 15.80 -16.32
CA GLN A 73 -3.81 17.21 -16.57
C GLN A 73 -4.44 17.38 -17.96
N ALA A 74 -5.78 17.45 -18.04
CA ALA A 74 -6.45 18.04 -19.20
C ALA A 74 -6.32 19.57 -19.09
N ALA A 75 -5.80 20.21 -20.13
CA ALA A 75 -5.56 21.65 -20.15
C ALA A 75 -6.88 22.45 -19.99
N PRO A 76 -6.89 23.56 -19.22
CA PRO A 76 -8.04 24.46 -19.17
C PRO A 76 -8.15 25.20 -20.52
N GLY A 77 -9.14 24.87 -21.35
CA GLY A 77 -9.32 25.56 -22.64
C GLY A 77 -10.49 25.14 -23.53
N ASP A 78 -11.02 23.93 -23.42
CA ASP A 78 -12.06 23.44 -24.36
C ASP A 78 -13.47 23.44 -23.76
N VAL A 79 -13.98 24.63 -23.40
CA VAL A 79 -15.42 24.85 -23.19
C VAL A 79 -15.90 26.02 -24.05
N THR A 80 -15.72 25.89 -25.36
CA THR A 80 -16.47 26.69 -26.31
C THR A 80 -16.80 25.84 -27.53
N SER A 81 -18.05 25.93 -27.97
CA SER A 81 -18.70 25.09 -28.98
C SER A 81 -19.16 23.73 -28.41
N SER A 82 -20.37 23.56 -27.92
CA SER A 82 -21.56 23.69 -28.77
C SER A 82 -22.85 23.72 -27.93
N ARG A 83 -23.34 24.95 -27.76
CA ARG A 83 -24.74 25.43 -27.82
C ARG A 83 -25.87 24.62 -27.13
N PRO A 84 -26.70 25.28 -26.30
CA PRO A 84 -27.87 24.72 -25.65
C PRO A 84 -29.02 24.53 -26.65
N VAL A 85 -29.93 23.57 -26.42
CA VAL A 85 -31.36 23.72 -26.74
C VAL A 85 -32.20 22.53 -26.23
N ASN A 86 -33.16 22.92 -25.39
CA ASN A 86 -34.50 22.40 -25.10
C ASN A 86 -34.73 20.91 -24.81
N GLU A 87 -35.07 20.69 -23.55
CA GLU A 87 -36.00 19.68 -23.06
C GLU A 87 -37.43 20.00 -23.53
N PRO A 88 -38.16 19.04 -24.10
CA PRO A 88 -39.60 18.98 -23.94
C PRO A 88 -40.00 17.68 -23.22
N THR A 89 -40.54 17.86 -22.02
CA THR A 89 -41.50 16.96 -21.38
C THR A 89 -42.57 16.51 -22.35
N ASP A 90 -42.74 15.19 -22.52
CA ASP A 90 -44.02 14.62 -22.94
C ASP A 90 -44.27 13.26 -22.25
N THR A 91 -45.07 13.33 -21.18
CA THR A 91 -46.22 12.46 -20.91
C THR A 91 -46.23 11.11 -21.64
N THR A 92 -45.93 10.05 -20.89
CA THR A 92 -46.39 8.70 -21.20
C THR A 92 -47.90 8.64 -21.05
N LYS A 93 -48.64 8.65 -22.16
CA LYS A 93 -50.06 8.29 -22.21
C LYS A 93 -50.42 7.64 -23.55
N ARG A 94 -50.31 6.33 -23.64
CA ARG A 94 -51.34 5.47 -24.24
C ARG A 94 -51.14 4.02 -23.86
#